data_AF-A0A9X9C4D6-F1
#
_entry.id   AF-A0A9X9C4D6-F1
#
_cell.length_a   1.000
_cell.length_b   1.000
_cell.length_c   1.000
_cell.angle_alpha   90.00
_cell.angle_beta   90.00
_cell.angle_gamma   90.00
#
_symmetry.space_group_name_H-M   'P 1'
#
loop_
_entity.id
_entity.type
_entity.pdbx_description
1 polymer ?
#
loop_
_entity_poly.entity_id
_entity_poly.type
_entity_poly.pdbx_seq_one_letter_code
_entity_poly.pdbx_strand_id
1 'polypeptide(L)'
;MSLHSPKEIAALAVQAGVNKSRAPLANLLILGFLAGAFIATGFLLDIHVIGTLPAEWGSFGALLGAAVFPIGLILTILAGGELLTGNMMTLPMAWFAREIPAIAVLRNWFWVTLANFAGSVAVAYFFGHLLGLTEGAFLNKTLAIAQAKVDADFLHAFISGVGCNWLVCLAVWLAFASKDVPGKVIGMWFPVMAFVAIGFQHVVANMFIIPAAIFAGGMGWEQYLPNFVAVFLGNALGGAGFVGLMYFLAYRPGLPASEQA
;
A
#
# COMPACT_ATOMS: atom_id res chain seq x y z
N MET A 1 -8.91 -4.02 28.44
CA MET A 1 -9.28 -4.56 27.12
C MET A 1 -8.25 -4.10 26.09
N SER A 2 -7.55 -5.03 25.45
CA SER A 2 -6.49 -4.77 24.45
C SER A 2 -7.03 -4.51 23.03
N LEU A 3 -8.36 -4.44 22.87
CA LEU A 3 -9.06 -4.29 21.60
C LEU A 3 -9.89 -3.00 21.58
N HIS A 4 -9.89 -2.29 20.44
CA HIS A 4 -10.86 -1.27 20.10
C HIS A 4 -12.04 -1.88 19.35
N SER A 5 -13.26 -1.47 19.70
CA SER A 5 -14.47 -1.78 18.94
C SER A 5 -14.42 -1.12 17.55
N PRO A 6 -15.18 -1.63 16.55
CA PRO A 6 -15.25 -1.00 15.22
C PRO A 6 -15.60 0.49 15.24
N LYS A 7 -16.42 0.93 16.20
CA LYS A 7 -16.77 2.35 16.37
C LYS A 7 -15.58 3.19 16.87
N GLU A 8 -14.81 2.67 17.82
CA GLU A 8 -13.58 3.33 18.28
C GLU A 8 -12.52 3.37 17.17
N ILE A 9 -12.41 2.31 16.37
CA ILE A 9 -11.49 2.28 15.21
C ILE A 9 -11.88 3.37 14.20
N ALA A 10 -13.17 3.55 13.91
CA ALA A 10 -13.63 4.60 13.00
C ALA A 10 -13.20 6.00 13.48
N ALA A 11 -13.32 6.29 14.77
CA ALA A 11 -12.86 7.54 15.36
C ALA A 11 -11.33 7.69 15.29
N LEU A 12 -10.57 6.62 15.56
CA LEU A 12 -9.11 6.62 15.43
C LEU A 12 -8.66 6.86 13.98
N ALA A 13 -9.34 6.27 13.00
CA ALA A 13 -9.03 6.46 11.59
C ALA A 13 -9.31 7.90 11.12
N VAL A 14 -10.40 8.52 11.59
CA VAL A 14 -10.68 9.95 11.38
C VAL A 14 -9.57 10.80 11.99
N GLN A 15 -9.22 10.58 13.26
CA GLN A 15 -8.17 11.35 13.92
C GLN A 15 -6.81 11.19 13.22
N ALA A 16 -6.49 9.99 12.75
CA ALA A 16 -5.29 9.75 11.95
C ALA A 16 -5.32 10.58 10.66
N GLY A 17 -6.45 10.64 9.95
CA GLY A 17 -6.63 11.50 8.78
C GLY A 17 -6.44 12.99 9.10
N VAL A 18 -7.02 13.49 10.19
CA VAL A 18 -6.84 14.87 10.65
C VAL A 18 -5.36 15.18 10.89
N ASN A 19 -4.66 14.33 11.64
CA ASN A 19 -3.25 14.52 11.97
C ASN A 19 -2.39 14.55 10.69
N LYS A 20 -2.62 13.61 9.76
CA LYS A 20 -1.91 13.53 8.48
C LYS A 20 -2.17 14.72 7.57
N SER A 21 -3.37 15.29 7.61
CA SER A 21 -3.73 16.49 6.84
C SER A 21 -2.99 17.76 7.32
N ARG A 22 -2.52 17.77 8.57
CA ARG A 22 -1.82 18.90 9.20
C ARG A 22 -0.30 18.70 9.26
N ALA A 23 0.20 17.55 8.83
CA ALA A 23 1.62 17.25 8.84
C ALA A 23 2.40 18.23 7.94
N PRO A 24 3.55 18.74 8.40
CA PRO A 24 4.44 19.56 7.58
C PRO A 24 4.90 18.81 6.33
N LEU A 25 5.13 19.53 5.23
CA LEU A 25 5.56 18.94 3.96
C LEU A 25 6.84 18.11 4.12
N ALA A 26 7.83 18.60 4.87
CA ALA A 26 9.07 17.87 5.14
C ALA A 26 8.80 16.48 5.76
N ASN A 27 7.86 16.38 6.70
CA ASN A 27 7.49 15.11 7.33
C ASN A 27 6.81 14.18 6.32
N LEU A 28 5.90 14.70 5.49
CA LEU A 28 5.26 13.91 4.43
C LEU A 28 6.29 13.33 3.44
N LEU A 29 7.30 14.13 3.07
CA LEU A 29 8.35 13.70 2.15
C LEU A 29 9.29 12.66 2.78
N ILE A 30 9.75 12.88 4.00
CA ILE A 30 10.66 11.95 4.70
C ILE A 30 9.95 10.64 5.02
N LEU A 31 8.79 10.70 5.68
CA LEU A 31 8.04 9.50 6.07
C LEU A 31 7.43 8.81 4.85
N GLY A 32 7.10 9.55 3.80
CA GLY A 32 6.66 8.99 2.53
C GLY A 32 7.77 8.26 1.79
N PHE A 33 8.99 8.80 1.78
CA PHE A 33 10.15 8.11 1.23
C PHE A 33 10.40 6.79 1.96
N LEU A 34 10.39 6.81 3.31
CA LEU A 34 10.57 5.61 4.12
C LEU A 34 9.49 4.57 3.86
N ALA A 35 8.22 4.95 3.79
CA ALA A 35 7.13 4.02 3.49
C ALA A 35 7.29 3.37 2.11
N GLY A 36 7.66 4.15 1.08
CA GLY A 36 7.97 3.61 -0.25
C GLY A 36 9.11 2.61 -0.25
N ALA A 37 10.17 2.90 0.50
CA ALA A 37 11.33 2.02 0.67
C ALA A 37 10.99 0.74 1.46
N PHE A 38 10.13 0.82 2.47
CA PHE A 38 9.69 -0.35 3.25
C PHE A 38 8.84 -1.30 2.42
N ILE A 39 7.88 -0.79 1.65
CA ILE A 39 7.08 -1.61 0.73
C ILE A 39 7.99 -2.24 -0.34
N ALA A 40 8.91 -1.47 -0.91
CA ALA A 40 9.88 -1.98 -1.87
C ALA A 40 10.79 -3.08 -1.28
N THR A 41 11.24 -2.92 -0.04
CA THR A 41 12.01 -3.95 0.68
C THR A 41 11.20 -5.22 0.91
N GLY A 42 9.92 -5.10 1.24
CA GLY A 42 9.02 -6.25 1.35
C GLY A 42 8.88 -7.02 0.03
N PHE A 43 8.79 -6.30 -1.10
CA PHE A 43 8.75 -6.92 -2.42
C PHE A 43 10.11 -7.51 -2.81
N LEU A 44 11.22 -6.84 -2.49
CA LEU A 44 12.55 -7.39 -2.72
C LEU A 44 12.73 -8.73 -2.00
N LEU A 45 12.28 -8.82 -0.74
CA LEU A 45 12.30 -10.06 0.03
C LEU A 45 11.42 -11.15 -0.62
N ASP A 46 10.21 -10.80 -1.06
CA ASP A 46 9.33 -11.69 -1.81
C ASP A 46 10.07 -12.29 -3.03
N ILE A 47 10.66 -11.44 -3.89
CA ILE A 47 11.44 -11.87 -5.07
C ILE A 47 12.58 -12.82 -4.68
N HIS A 48 13.29 -12.57 -3.57
CA HIS A 48 14.37 -13.45 -3.13
C HIS A 48 13.87 -14.81 -2.65
N VAL A 49 12.73 -14.82 -1.96
CA VAL A 49 12.12 -16.07 -1.51
C VAL A 49 11.65 -16.89 -2.68
N ILE A 50 11.09 -16.28 -3.73
CA ILE A 50 10.44 -17.03 -4.83
C ILE A 50 11.30 -17.20 -6.09
N GLY A 51 12.33 -16.36 -6.27
CA GLY A 51 13.08 -16.28 -7.53
C GLY A 51 13.97 -17.49 -7.81
N THR A 52 14.43 -18.17 -6.76
CA THR A 52 15.28 -19.37 -6.86
C THR A 52 14.59 -20.65 -6.39
N LEU A 53 13.27 -20.62 -6.19
CA LEU A 53 12.53 -21.83 -5.83
C LEU A 53 12.40 -22.77 -7.03
N PRO A 54 12.42 -24.10 -6.80
CA PRO A 54 12.17 -25.05 -7.86
C PRO A 54 10.75 -24.90 -8.44
N ALA A 55 10.62 -25.02 -9.76
CA ALA A 55 9.35 -24.80 -10.46
C ALA A 55 8.25 -25.78 -10.02
N GLU A 56 8.63 -26.98 -9.58
CA GLU A 56 7.73 -28.01 -9.08
C GLU A 56 7.00 -27.63 -7.78
N TRP A 57 7.43 -26.57 -7.09
CA TRP A 57 6.73 -26.05 -5.91
C TRP A 57 5.44 -25.30 -6.30
N GLY A 58 5.29 -24.90 -7.57
CA GLY A 58 4.06 -24.30 -8.09
C GLY A 58 3.52 -23.15 -7.23
N SER A 59 2.23 -23.24 -6.86
CA SER A 59 1.55 -22.24 -6.05
C SER A 59 2.08 -22.11 -4.61
N PHE A 60 2.79 -23.12 -4.09
CA PHE A 60 3.39 -23.05 -2.78
C PHE A 60 4.51 -21.99 -2.73
N GLY A 61 5.28 -21.83 -3.81
CA GLY A 61 6.27 -20.76 -3.91
C GLY A 61 5.64 -19.36 -3.83
N ALA A 62 4.52 -19.14 -4.53
CA ALA A 62 3.77 -17.88 -4.46
C ALA A 62 3.23 -17.61 -3.04
N LEU A 63 2.79 -18.65 -2.31
CA LEU A 63 2.35 -18.50 -0.93
C LEU A 63 3.50 -18.09 0.01
N LEU A 64 4.71 -18.64 -0.17
CA LEU A 64 5.87 -18.26 0.64
C LEU A 64 6.28 -16.80 0.41
N GLY A 65 6.30 -16.37 -0.85
CA GLY A 65 6.52 -14.96 -1.23
C GLY A 65 5.49 -14.02 -0.61
N ALA A 66 4.21 -14.37 -0.76
CA ALA A 66 3.10 -13.64 -0.17
C ALA A 66 3.16 -13.59 1.36
N ALA A 67 3.69 -14.63 2.02
CA ALA A 67 3.82 -14.68 3.47
C ALA A 67 4.92 -13.75 4.01
N VAL A 68 5.96 -13.45 3.23
CA VAL A 68 7.06 -12.57 3.68
C VAL A 68 6.86 -11.10 3.30
N PHE A 69 6.09 -10.81 2.25
CA PHE A 69 5.77 -9.46 1.81
C PHE A 69 5.20 -8.52 2.91
N PRO A 70 4.38 -8.97 3.89
CA PRO A 70 3.79 -8.10 4.91
C PRO A 70 4.78 -7.29 5.75
N ILE A 71 6.06 -7.66 5.78
CA ILE A 71 7.11 -6.90 6.47
C ILE A 71 7.11 -5.42 6.06
N GLY A 72 6.82 -5.10 4.79
CA GLY A 72 6.78 -3.72 4.31
C GLY A 72 5.72 -2.86 5.00
N LEU A 73 4.49 -3.39 5.16
CA LEU A 73 3.42 -2.67 5.87
C LEU A 73 3.67 -2.66 7.38
N ILE A 74 4.20 -3.75 7.94
CA ILE A 74 4.55 -3.82 9.37
C ILE A 74 5.55 -2.72 9.74
N LEU A 75 6.63 -2.57 8.95
CA LEU A 75 7.60 -1.49 9.14
C LEU A 75 6.95 -0.11 8.99
N THR A 76 6.13 0.07 7.95
CA THR A 76 5.41 1.33 7.70
C THR A 76 4.56 1.75 8.91
N ILE A 77 3.82 0.83 9.52
CA ILE A 77 2.91 1.16 10.61
C ILE A 77 3.63 1.24 11.96
N LEU A 78 4.61 0.37 12.24
CA LEU A 78 5.26 0.30 13.55
C LEU A 78 6.48 1.22 13.68
N ALA A 79 7.31 1.35 12.64
CA ALA A 79 8.46 2.27 12.63
C ALA A 79 8.04 3.71 12.31
N GLY A 80 6.88 3.88 11.66
CA GLY A 80 6.33 5.18 11.28
C GLY A 80 6.72 5.56 9.85
N GLY A 81 5.74 5.51 8.96
CA GLY A 81 5.84 5.93 7.57
C GLY A 81 4.50 6.46 7.05
N GLU A 82 4.57 7.30 6.02
CA GLU A 82 3.38 7.85 5.34
C GLU A 82 3.14 7.08 4.06
N LEU A 83 2.25 6.09 4.11
CA LEU A 83 1.91 5.26 2.95
C LEU A 83 0.65 5.76 2.26
N LEU A 84 0.75 6.02 0.96
CA LEU A 84 -0.33 6.51 0.11
C LEU A 84 -1.61 5.69 0.25
N THR A 85 -1.51 4.36 0.17
CA THR A 85 -2.66 3.45 0.13
C THR A 85 -3.42 3.41 1.45
N GLY A 86 -2.74 3.52 2.59
CA GLY A 86 -3.40 3.73 3.90
C GLY A 86 -4.00 5.14 4.04
N ASN A 87 -3.38 6.14 3.42
CA ASN A 87 -3.90 7.52 3.36
C ASN A 87 -5.14 7.63 2.47
N MET A 88 -5.33 6.70 1.53
CA MET A 88 -6.54 6.59 0.72
C MET A 88 -7.78 6.17 1.52
N MET A 89 -7.65 5.69 2.76
CA MET A 89 -8.77 5.46 3.69
C MET A 89 -8.87 6.58 4.73
N THR A 90 -7.79 6.84 5.47
CA THR A 90 -7.82 7.71 6.66
C THR A 90 -8.19 9.15 6.34
N LEU A 91 -7.67 9.73 5.26
CA LEU A 91 -7.98 11.11 4.87
C LEU A 91 -9.42 11.27 4.36
N PRO A 92 -9.93 10.41 3.46
CA PRO A 92 -11.35 10.44 3.12
C PRO A 92 -12.27 10.31 4.33
N MET A 93 -11.96 9.44 5.31
CA MET A 93 -12.76 9.36 6.54
C MET A 93 -12.80 10.69 7.30
N ALA A 94 -11.66 11.38 7.45
CA ALA A 94 -11.61 12.70 8.07
C ALA A 94 -12.38 13.77 7.25
N TRP A 95 -12.33 13.67 5.92
CA TRP A 95 -13.09 14.54 5.03
C TRP A 95 -14.60 14.31 5.14
N PHE A 96 -15.05 13.05 5.15
CA PHE A 96 -16.46 12.69 5.35
C PHE A 96 -16.98 13.13 6.72
N ALA A 97 -16.12 13.12 7.74
CA ALA A 97 -16.39 13.69 9.06
C ALA A 97 -16.40 15.22 9.10
N ARG A 98 -16.11 15.90 7.96
CA ARG A 98 -16.00 17.36 7.83
C ARG A 98 -14.89 18.01 8.68
N GLU A 99 -13.93 17.22 9.15
CA GLU A 99 -12.80 17.70 9.96
C GLU A 99 -11.68 18.31 9.11
N ILE A 100 -11.65 17.98 7.81
CA ILE A 100 -10.68 18.48 6.84
C ILE A 100 -11.37 18.79 5.50
N PRO A 101 -10.88 19.76 4.71
CA PRO A 101 -11.41 20.02 3.38
C PRO A 101 -10.88 18.99 2.36
N ALA A 102 -11.64 18.75 1.28
CA ALA A 102 -11.25 17.81 0.21
C ALA A 102 -9.87 18.11 -0.39
N ILE A 103 -9.49 19.39 -0.50
CA ILE A 103 -8.17 19.80 -1.00
C ILE A 103 -7.02 19.27 -0.14
N ALA A 104 -7.23 19.05 1.16
CA ALA A 104 -6.22 18.48 2.04
C ALA A 104 -5.95 17.00 1.72
N VAL A 105 -6.99 16.25 1.29
CA VAL A 105 -6.86 14.88 0.80
C VAL A 105 -5.97 14.84 -0.44
N LEU A 106 -6.31 15.65 -1.45
CA LEU A 106 -5.57 15.73 -2.71
C LEU A 106 -4.12 16.17 -2.50
N ARG A 107 -3.88 17.19 -1.65
CA ARG A 107 -2.55 17.68 -1.32
C ARG A 107 -1.69 16.58 -0.72
N ASN A 108 -2.22 15.83 0.25
CA ASN A 108 -1.47 14.75 0.88
C ASN A 108 -1.21 13.62 -0.12
N TRP A 109 -2.23 13.15 -0.84
CA TRP A 109 -2.05 12.09 -1.83
C TRP A 109 -0.99 12.45 -2.86
N PHE A 110 -1.00 13.68 -3.37
CA PHE A 110 0.02 14.15 -4.31
C PHE A 110 1.44 14.03 -3.75
N TRP A 111 1.73 14.66 -2.61
CA TRP A 111 3.09 14.66 -2.05
C TRP A 111 3.55 13.29 -1.59
N VAL A 112 2.66 12.51 -0.96
CA VAL A 112 2.99 11.16 -0.50
C VAL A 112 3.20 10.21 -1.68
N THR A 113 2.48 10.38 -2.80
CA THR A 113 2.73 9.61 -4.03
C THR A 113 4.15 9.84 -4.54
N LEU A 114 4.57 11.10 -4.65
CA LEU A 114 5.93 11.44 -5.11
C LEU A 114 7.01 10.89 -4.15
N ALA A 115 6.77 11.01 -2.84
CA ALA A 115 7.70 10.51 -1.82
C ALA A 115 7.79 8.98 -1.82
N ASN A 116 6.65 8.28 -1.85
CA ASN A 116 6.61 6.81 -1.96
C ASN A 116 7.31 6.36 -3.23
N PHE A 117 7.05 7.01 -4.38
CA PHE A 117 7.70 6.70 -5.64
C PHE A 117 9.22 6.86 -5.55
N ALA A 118 9.71 7.98 -4.99
CA ALA A 118 11.14 8.22 -4.81
C ALA A 118 11.79 7.14 -3.91
N GLY A 119 11.13 6.75 -2.81
CA GLY A 119 11.61 5.69 -1.92
C GLY A 119 11.65 4.32 -2.59
N SER A 120 10.60 3.96 -3.34
CA SER A 120 10.53 2.69 -4.05
C SER A 120 11.54 2.60 -5.20
N VAL A 121 11.71 3.68 -5.97
CA VAL A 121 12.71 3.78 -7.05
C VAL A 121 14.13 3.75 -6.48
N ALA A 122 14.38 4.38 -5.33
CA ALA A 122 15.69 4.29 -4.67
C ALA A 122 16.05 2.84 -4.33
N VAL A 123 15.12 2.05 -3.77
CA VAL A 123 15.35 0.63 -3.51
C VAL A 123 15.52 -0.16 -4.81
N ALA A 124 14.69 0.09 -5.83
CA ALA A 124 14.82 -0.56 -7.14
C ALA A 124 16.19 -0.30 -7.78
N TYR A 125 16.70 0.93 -7.70
CA TYR A 125 17.99 1.29 -8.28
C TYR A 125 19.18 0.83 -7.43
N PHE A 126 19.24 1.22 -6.15
CA PHE A 126 20.41 0.93 -5.32
C PHE A 126 20.49 -0.55 -4.93
N PHE A 127 19.38 -1.17 -4.53
CA PHE A 127 19.41 -2.57 -4.11
C PHE A 127 19.12 -3.51 -5.28
N GLY A 128 18.14 -3.18 -6.12
CA GLY A 128 17.78 -4.02 -7.27
C GLY A 128 18.87 -4.03 -8.35
N HIS A 129 19.21 -2.87 -8.90
CA HIS A 129 20.12 -2.73 -10.04
C HIS A 129 21.60 -2.71 -9.63
N LEU A 130 22.02 -1.75 -8.78
CA LEU A 130 23.44 -1.57 -8.45
C LEU A 130 24.04 -2.73 -7.64
N LEU A 131 23.28 -3.31 -6.70
CA LEU A 131 23.69 -4.54 -6.00
C LEU A 131 23.29 -5.82 -6.76
N GLY A 132 22.49 -5.71 -7.83
CA GLY A 132 22.04 -6.84 -8.65
C GLY A 132 21.01 -7.75 -7.98
N LEU A 133 20.34 -7.32 -6.90
CA LEU A 133 19.42 -8.15 -6.12
C LEU A 133 18.07 -8.40 -6.84
N THR A 134 17.75 -7.66 -7.90
CA THR A 134 16.59 -7.99 -8.77
C THR A 134 17.00 -8.58 -10.11
N GLU A 135 18.30 -8.80 -10.31
CA GLU A 135 18.90 -9.25 -11.56
C GLU A 135 19.58 -10.62 -11.37
N GLY A 136 20.40 -11.05 -12.34
CA GLY A 136 21.07 -12.35 -12.29
C GLY A 136 20.09 -13.51 -12.07
N ALA A 137 20.25 -14.23 -10.96
CA ALA A 137 19.37 -15.36 -10.60
C ALA A 137 17.90 -14.96 -10.41
N PHE A 138 17.62 -13.69 -10.08
CA PHE A 138 16.27 -13.19 -9.82
C PHE A 138 15.63 -12.52 -11.04
N LEU A 139 16.41 -12.23 -12.10
CA LEU A 139 15.98 -11.43 -13.25
C LEU A 139 14.71 -11.97 -13.91
N ASN A 140 14.67 -13.27 -14.20
CA ASN A 140 13.53 -13.90 -14.86
C ASN A 140 12.23 -13.69 -14.07
N LYS A 141 12.31 -13.76 -12.74
CA LYS A 141 11.15 -13.57 -11.88
C LYS A 141 10.73 -12.10 -11.81
N THR A 142 11.69 -11.19 -11.68
CA THR A 142 11.48 -9.74 -11.73
C THR A 142 10.74 -9.34 -13.01
N LEU A 143 11.25 -9.78 -14.17
CA LEU A 143 10.66 -9.48 -15.48
C LEU A 143 9.27 -10.09 -15.63
N ALA A 144 9.09 -11.36 -15.26
CA ALA A 144 7.78 -12.03 -15.36
C ALA A 144 6.70 -11.32 -14.53
N ILE A 145 7.03 -10.89 -13.29
CA ILE A 145 6.08 -10.18 -12.43
C ILE A 145 5.77 -8.78 -12.98
N ALA A 146 6.79 -8.05 -13.43
CA ALA A 146 6.60 -6.71 -13.99
C ALA A 146 5.77 -6.77 -15.29
N GLN A 147 6.07 -7.72 -16.18
CA GLN A 147 5.35 -7.90 -17.44
C GLN A 147 3.88 -8.22 -17.21
N ALA A 148 3.58 -9.18 -16.32
CA ALA A 148 2.21 -9.53 -15.97
C ALA A 148 1.38 -8.34 -15.43
N LYS A 149 2.04 -7.33 -14.83
CA LYS A 149 1.37 -6.12 -14.34
C LYS A 149 1.05 -5.13 -15.45
N VAL A 150 2.01 -4.86 -16.34
CA VAL A 150 1.83 -3.90 -17.44
C VAL A 150 0.99 -4.45 -18.59
N ASP A 151 0.92 -5.78 -18.75
CA ASP A 151 0.06 -6.44 -19.75
C ASP A 151 -1.43 -6.41 -19.39
N ALA A 152 -1.76 -6.21 -18.11
CA ALA A 152 -3.14 -6.06 -17.69
C ALA A 152 -3.74 -4.79 -18.32
N ASP A 153 -4.84 -4.93 -19.05
CA ASP A 153 -5.55 -3.76 -19.57
C ASP A 153 -6.06 -2.87 -18.42
N PHE A 154 -6.50 -1.67 -18.78
CA PHE A 154 -6.93 -0.65 -17.82
C PHE A 154 -7.99 -1.17 -16.85
N LEU A 155 -8.99 -1.92 -17.33
CA LEU A 155 -10.10 -2.38 -16.50
C LEU A 155 -9.64 -3.46 -15.52
N HIS A 156 -8.84 -4.42 -15.98
CA HIS A 156 -8.27 -5.46 -15.14
C HIS A 156 -7.32 -4.89 -14.08
N ALA A 157 -6.43 -3.97 -14.47
CA ALA A 157 -5.53 -3.28 -13.53
C ALA A 157 -6.30 -2.42 -12.52
N PHE A 158 -7.37 -1.73 -12.95
CA PHE A 158 -8.24 -0.94 -12.07
C PHE A 158 -8.97 -1.82 -11.04
N ILE A 159 -9.68 -2.87 -11.47
CA ILE A 159 -10.41 -3.77 -10.55
C ILE A 159 -9.44 -4.47 -9.60
N SER A 160 -8.28 -4.90 -10.10
CA SER A 160 -7.21 -5.47 -9.29
C SER A 160 -6.72 -4.47 -8.23
N GLY A 161 -6.60 -3.20 -8.59
CA GLY A 161 -6.32 -2.11 -7.65
C GLY A 161 -7.40 -1.93 -6.57
N VAL A 162 -8.68 -2.06 -6.91
CA VAL A 162 -9.78 -1.98 -5.93
C VAL A 162 -9.64 -3.08 -4.89
N GLY A 163 -9.49 -4.32 -5.33
CA GLY A 163 -9.32 -5.48 -4.44
C GLY A 163 -8.07 -5.38 -3.55
N CYS A 164 -6.96 -4.90 -4.13
CA CYS A 164 -5.73 -4.66 -3.37
C CYS A 164 -5.96 -3.71 -2.20
N ASN A 165 -6.45 -2.50 -2.49
CA ASN A 165 -6.46 -1.47 -1.45
C ASN A 165 -7.61 -1.64 -0.46
N TRP A 166 -8.64 -2.42 -0.79
CA TRP A 166 -9.58 -2.90 0.20
C TRP A 166 -8.85 -3.70 1.29
N LEU A 167 -8.03 -4.68 0.92
CA LEU A 167 -7.28 -5.51 1.88
C LEU A 167 -6.17 -4.72 2.60
N VAL A 168 -5.46 -3.83 1.92
CA VAL A 168 -4.44 -2.95 2.56
C VAL A 168 -5.09 -2.02 3.60
N CYS A 169 -6.21 -1.39 3.27
CA CYS A 169 -6.91 -0.53 4.22
C CYS A 169 -7.50 -1.34 5.39
N LEU A 170 -7.96 -2.57 5.15
CA LEU A 170 -8.36 -3.48 6.24
C LEU A 170 -7.19 -3.90 7.13
N ALA A 171 -5.98 -4.11 6.58
CA ALA A 171 -4.80 -4.34 7.40
C ALA A 171 -4.51 -3.15 8.33
N VAL A 172 -4.59 -1.92 7.81
CA VAL A 172 -4.44 -0.69 8.63
C VAL A 172 -5.57 -0.57 9.66
N TRP A 173 -6.81 -0.89 9.28
CA TRP A 173 -7.97 -0.93 10.18
C TRP A 173 -7.76 -1.92 11.34
N LEU A 174 -7.30 -3.14 11.05
CA LEU A 174 -7.00 -4.16 12.05
C LEU A 174 -5.80 -3.77 12.93
N ALA A 175 -4.84 -3.02 12.39
CA ALA A 175 -3.76 -2.44 13.20
C ALA A 175 -4.28 -1.39 14.21
N PHE A 176 -5.36 -0.67 13.90
CA PHE A 176 -6.04 0.17 14.88
C PHE A 176 -6.84 -0.63 15.91
N ALA A 177 -7.26 -1.86 15.59
CA ALA A 177 -8.04 -2.69 16.51
C ALA A 177 -7.22 -3.14 17.73
N SER A 178 -5.92 -3.40 17.59
CA SER A 178 -5.06 -3.87 18.68
C SER A 178 -4.21 -2.75 19.30
N LYS A 179 -3.99 -2.83 20.61
CA LYS A 179 -3.09 -1.93 21.37
C LYS A 179 -1.67 -2.47 21.49
N ASP A 180 -1.47 -3.78 21.33
CA ASP A 180 -0.18 -4.46 21.45
C ASP A 180 0.46 -4.74 20.09
N VAL A 181 1.79 -4.79 20.05
CA VAL A 181 2.53 -4.99 18.80
C VAL A 181 2.21 -6.34 18.13
N PRO A 182 2.19 -7.48 18.84
CA PRO A 182 1.86 -8.78 18.21
C PRO A 182 0.49 -8.79 17.53
N GLY A 183 -0.54 -8.26 18.18
CA GLY A 183 -1.88 -8.17 17.60
C GLY A 183 -1.93 -7.30 16.34
N LYS A 184 -1.19 -6.18 16.32
CA LYS A 184 -1.04 -5.34 15.11
C LYS A 184 -0.35 -6.10 13.98
N VAL A 185 0.75 -6.80 14.27
CA VAL A 185 1.50 -7.58 13.28
C VAL A 185 0.60 -8.64 12.65
N ILE A 186 -0.07 -9.45 13.46
CA ILE A 186 -0.97 -10.51 12.96
C ILE A 186 -2.14 -9.92 12.17
N GLY A 187 -2.74 -8.83 12.66
CA GLY A 187 -3.85 -8.15 12.00
C GLY A 187 -3.49 -7.59 10.63
N MET A 188 -2.25 -7.13 10.44
CA MET A 188 -1.76 -6.68 9.14
C MET A 188 -1.29 -7.82 8.23
N TRP A 189 -0.73 -8.88 8.80
CA TRP A 189 -0.08 -9.96 8.06
C TRP A 189 -1.04 -10.64 7.09
N PHE A 190 -2.18 -11.13 7.59
CA PHE A 190 -3.07 -11.96 6.80
C PHE A 190 -3.73 -11.22 5.62
N PRO A 191 -4.29 -10.01 5.77
CA PRO A 191 -4.84 -9.28 4.63
C PRO A 191 -3.78 -8.91 3.58
N VAL A 192 -2.56 -8.57 4.01
CA VAL A 192 -1.46 -8.27 3.09
C VAL A 192 -1.03 -9.53 2.33
N MET A 193 -0.81 -10.63 3.03
CA MET A 193 -0.52 -11.93 2.42
C MET A 193 -1.60 -12.34 1.42
N ALA A 194 -2.88 -12.13 1.76
CA ALA A 194 -4.00 -12.48 0.89
C ALA A 194 -3.95 -11.71 -0.44
N PHE A 195 -3.77 -10.38 -0.45
CA PHE A 195 -3.78 -9.64 -1.71
C PHE A 195 -2.58 -10.02 -2.60
N VAL A 196 -1.42 -10.32 -2.00
CA VAL A 196 -0.22 -10.75 -2.74
C VAL A 196 -0.43 -12.14 -3.33
N ALA A 197 -0.94 -13.09 -2.53
CA ALA A 197 -1.21 -14.45 -2.99
C ALA A 197 -2.28 -14.52 -4.10
N ILE A 198 -3.29 -13.63 -4.04
CA ILE A 198 -4.32 -13.49 -5.08
C ILE A 198 -3.76 -12.83 -6.36
N GLY A 199 -2.71 -12.01 -6.24
CA GLY A 199 -2.12 -11.29 -7.37
C GLY A 199 -2.75 -9.91 -7.63
N PHE A 200 -3.31 -9.27 -6.60
CA PHE A 200 -3.84 -7.92 -6.74
C PHE A 200 -2.73 -6.86 -6.94
N GLN A 201 -3.05 -5.76 -7.61
CA GLN A 201 -2.08 -4.70 -7.93
C GLN A 201 -2.08 -3.58 -6.88
N HIS A 202 -0.92 -3.36 -6.25
CA HIS A 202 -0.69 -2.30 -5.28
C HIS A 202 0.17 -1.20 -5.91
N VAL A 203 -0.32 0.04 -5.94
CA VAL A 203 0.35 1.14 -6.66
C VAL A 203 1.78 1.36 -6.17
N VAL A 204 2.02 1.37 -4.85
CA VAL A 204 3.36 1.57 -4.28
C VAL A 204 4.27 0.35 -4.47
N ALA A 205 3.72 -0.87 -4.51
CA ALA A 205 4.51 -2.05 -4.84
C ALA A 205 4.94 -2.02 -6.31
N ASN A 206 4.05 -1.56 -7.19
CA ASN A 206 4.31 -1.35 -8.61
C ASN A 206 5.35 -0.22 -8.85
N MET A 207 5.46 0.77 -7.95
CA MET A 207 6.54 1.78 -7.96
C MET A 207 7.94 1.20 -7.71
N PHE A 208 8.07 -0.06 -7.30
CA PHE A 208 9.34 -0.76 -7.15
C PHE A 208 9.58 -1.75 -8.29
N ILE A 209 8.68 -2.73 -8.47
CA ILE A 209 8.93 -3.88 -9.34
C ILE A 209 9.01 -3.51 -10.83
N ILE A 210 8.21 -2.54 -11.27
CA ILE A 210 8.23 -2.07 -12.66
C ILE A 210 9.51 -1.25 -12.91
N PRO A 211 9.89 -0.25 -12.09
CA PRO A 211 11.19 0.39 -12.21
C PRO A 211 12.40 -0.57 -12.12
N ALA A 212 12.35 -1.60 -11.29
CA ALA A 212 13.41 -2.61 -11.23
C ALA A 212 13.57 -3.36 -12.58
N ALA A 213 12.46 -3.74 -13.23
CA ALA A 213 12.50 -4.34 -14.56
C ALA A 213 12.94 -3.35 -15.65
N ILE A 214 12.61 -2.06 -15.51
CA ILE A 214 13.08 -0.99 -16.42
C ILE A 214 14.60 -0.82 -16.31
N PHE A 215 15.16 -0.76 -15.10
CA PHE A 215 16.60 -0.63 -14.89
C PHE A 215 17.38 -1.86 -15.39
N ALA A 216 16.77 -3.04 -15.32
CA ALA A 216 17.33 -4.26 -15.92
C ALA A 216 17.18 -4.33 -17.46
N GLY A 217 16.60 -3.30 -18.10
CA GLY A 217 16.44 -3.22 -19.56
C GLY A 217 15.31 -4.08 -20.14
N GLY A 218 14.40 -4.60 -19.31
CA GLY A 218 13.33 -5.49 -19.75
C GLY A 218 12.08 -4.78 -20.29
N MET A 219 11.89 -3.50 -19.96
CA MET A 219 10.74 -2.69 -20.41
C MET A 219 11.03 -1.19 -20.27
N GLY A 220 10.14 -0.35 -20.78
CA GLY A 220 10.25 1.11 -20.71
C GLY A 220 9.18 1.79 -19.85
N TRP A 221 9.42 3.06 -19.52
CA TRP A 221 8.52 3.89 -18.69
C TRP A 221 7.16 4.12 -19.35
N GLU A 222 7.08 4.04 -20.67
CA GLU A 222 5.84 4.15 -21.45
C GLU A 222 4.84 3.02 -21.14
N GLN A 223 5.34 1.84 -20.79
CA GLN A 223 4.51 0.70 -20.37
C GLN A 223 4.01 0.85 -18.93
N TYR A 224 4.75 1.61 -18.11
CA TYR A 224 4.40 1.82 -16.70
C TYR A 224 3.23 2.79 -16.52
N LEU A 225 3.20 3.89 -17.29
CA LEU A 225 2.25 4.98 -17.05
C LEU A 225 0.77 4.54 -17.09
N PRO A 226 0.30 3.74 -18.08
CA PRO A 226 -1.09 3.26 -18.09
C PRO A 226 -1.42 2.38 -16.87
N ASN A 227 -0.50 1.49 -16.49
CA ASN A 227 -0.64 0.66 -15.30
C ASN A 227 -0.75 1.53 -14.03
N PHE A 228 0.16 2.50 -13.87
CA PHE A 228 0.18 3.39 -12.72
C PHE A 228 -1.17 4.09 -12.53
N VAL A 229 -1.72 4.68 -13.61
CA VAL A 229 -2.99 5.40 -13.54
C VAL A 229 -4.15 4.47 -13.16
N ALA A 230 -4.26 3.31 -13.82
CA ALA A 230 -5.33 2.35 -13.55
C ALA A 230 -5.29 1.84 -12.09
N VAL A 231 -4.11 1.44 -11.62
CA VAL A 231 -3.92 0.90 -10.26
C VAL A 231 -4.08 1.99 -9.20
N PHE A 232 -3.61 3.22 -9.46
CA PHE A 232 -3.83 4.36 -8.56
C PHE A 232 -5.32 4.63 -8.35
N LEU A 233 -6.10 4.71 -9.43
CA LEU A 233 -7.55 4.94 -9.37
C LEU A 233 -8.28 3.78 -8.69
N GLY A 234 -7.88 2.54 -9.01
CA GLY A 234 -8.41 1.35 -8.35
C GLY A 234 -8.15 1.37 -6.85
N ASN A 235 -6.90 1.62 -6.44
CA ASN A 235 -6.53 1.74 -5.04
C ASN A 235 -7.30 2.89 -4.35
N ALA A 236 -7.47 4.03 -5.01
CA ALA A 236 -8.23 5.16 -4.45
C ALA A 236 -9.69 4.75 -4.17
N LEU A 237 -10.35 4.05 -5.10
CA LEU A 237 -11.72 3.56 -4.90
C LEU A 237 -11.79 2.48 -3.80
N GLY A 238 -10.84 1.54 -3.78
CA GLY A 238 -10.78 0.50 -2.73
C GLY A 238 -10.60 1.08 -1.32
N GLY A 239 -9.72 2.08 -1.17
CA GLY A 239 -9.49 2.71 0.12
C GLY A 239 -10.59 3.69 0.53
N ALA A 240 -10.93 4.65 -0.33
CA ALA A 240 -11.85 5.73 0.00
C ALA A 240 -13.31 5.28 -0.02
N GLY A 241 -13.68 4.44 -0.99
CA GLY A 241 -15.04 3.92 -1.15
C GLY A 241 -15.30 2.71 -0.28
N PHE A 242 -14.56 1.63 -0.49
CA PHE A 242 -14.89 0.33 0.14
C PHE A 242 -14.55 0.25 1.62
N VAL A 243 -13.54 0.98 2.10
CA VAL A 243 -13.25 1.02 3.54
C VAL A 243 -13.68 2.36 4.13
N GLY A 244 -13.14 3.48 3.64
CA GLY A 244 -13.39 4.80 4.21
C GLY A 244 -14.88 5.16 4.30
N LEU A 245 -15.60 5.19 3.17
CA LEU A 245 -17.01 5.58 3.10
C LEU A 245 -17.91 4.56 3.80
N MET A 246 -17.75 3.26 3.50
CA MET A 246 -18.62 2.23 4.06
C MET A 246 -18.53 2.15 5.58
N TYR A 247 -17.33 2.15 6.16
CA TYR A 247 -17.17 2.13 7.61
C TYR A 247 -17.58 3.45 8.26
N PHE A 248 -17.37 4.59 7.58
CA PHE A 248 -17.86 5.88 8.07
C PHE A 248 -19.40 5.91 8.16
N LEU A 249 -20.10 5.42 7.15
CA LEU A 249 -21.57 5.35 7.15
C LEU A 249 -22.09 4.38 8.22
N ALA A 250 -21.44 3.23 8.41
CA ALA A 250 -21.86 2.21 9.37
C ALA A 250 -21.57 2.59 10.83
N TYR A 251 -20.46 3.26 11.10
CA TYR A 251 -19.98 3.53 12.47
C TYR A 251 -19.92 5.01 12.83
N ARG A 252 -20.59 5.86 12.05
CA ARG A 252 -20.67 7.33 12.12
C ARG A 252 -20.14 7.87 13.46
N PRO A 253 -18.85 8.29 13.52
CA PRO A 253 -18.29 8.90 14.71
C PRO A 253 -19.21 10.06 15.10
N GLY A 254 -19.60 10.15 16.37
CA GLY A 254 -20.59 11.13 16.81
C GLY A 254 -20.15 12.54 16.39
N LEU A 255 -20.85 13.13 15.42
CA LEU A 255 -20.71 14.54 15.10
C LEU A 255 -21.02 15.35 16.38
N PRO A 256 -20.32 16.46 16.63
CA PRO A 256 -20.70 17.36 17.71
C PRO A 256 -22.19 17.71 17.61
N ALA A 257 -22.87 17.79 18.76
CA ALA A 257 -24.32 17.93 18.88
C ALA A 257 -24.93 19.16 18.19
N SER A 258 -24.13 20.05 17.60
CA SER A 258 -24.57 21.24 16.86
C SER A 258 -25.12 20.96 15.46
N GLU A 259 -24.95 19.75 14.91
CA GLU A 259 -25.49 19.37 13.58
C GLU A 259 -26.65 18.36 13.65
N GLN A 260 -27.24 18.14 14.83
CA GLN A 260 -28.39 17.23 15.01
C GLN A 260 -29.76 17.94 15.08
N ALA A 261 -29.84 19.21 14.66
CA ALA A 261 -31.05 20.01 14.61
C ALA A 261 -31.35 20.52 13.19
#